data_AF-A0A1D7XUH9-F1
#
_entry.id   AF-A0A1D7XUH9-F1
#
_cell.length_a   1.000
_cell.length_b   1.000
_cell.length_c   1.000
_cell.angle_alpha   90.00
_cell.angle_beta   90.00
_cell.angle_gamma   90.00
#
_symmetry.space_group_name_H-M   'P 1'
#
loop_
_entity.id
_entity.type
_entity.pdbx_description
1 polymer ?
#
loop_
_entity_poly.entity_id
_entity_poly.type
_entity_poly.pdbx_seq_one_letter_code
_entity_poly.pdbx_strand_id
1 'polypeptide(L)'
;MEKQIKEFWKELKTKAKDEWNVSKKELKNVKGEIEKFEELAQEKFKLSTTEAREKVKELYKEYDQLKWEGREELVKGKAQAMWSNITGDDWEKIKGSKTQFVGYIKEQYGKSQQEALKEFDKFLKNIST
;
A
#
# COMPACT_ATOMS: atom_id res chain seq x y z
N MET A 1 9.71 -0.68 10.22
CA MET A 1 9.75 -2.16 10.15
C MET A 1 8.41 -2.74 10.61
N GLU A 2 8.24 -3.43 11.74
CA GLU A 2 6.88 -3.95 12.08
C GLU A 2 5.94 -2.92 12.70
N LYS A 3 6.47 -1.96 13.49
CA LYS A 3 5.65 -0.94 14.14
C LYS A 3 4.91 -0.07 13.13
N GLN A 4 5.59 0.43 12.09
CA GLN A 4 4.95 1.32 11.10
C GLN A 4 3.86 0.61 10.28
N ILE A 5 4.04 -0.66 9.92
CA ILE A 5 2.99 -1.42 9.20
C ILE A 5 1.81 -1.71 10.12
N LYS A 6 2.08 -2.09 11.37
CA LYS A 6 1.02 -2.29 12.38
C LYS A 6 0.27 -0.98 12.67
N GLU A 7 0.98 0.14 12.70
CA GLU A 7 0.42 1.48 12.90
C GLU A 7 -0.41 1.92 11.70
N PHE A 8 0.10 1.74 10.48
CA PHE A 8 -0.66 1.96 9.24
C PHE A 8 -2.01 1.21 9.25
N TRP A 9 -1.99 -0.10 9.52
CA TRP A 9 -3.22 -0.89 9.58
C TRP A 9 -4.12 -0.48 10.73
N LYS A 10 -3.56 -0.01 11.84
CA LYS A 10 -4.33 0.48 12.99
C LYS A 10 -5.03 1.80 12.64
N GLU A 11 -4.33 2.73 12.02
CA GLU A 11 -4.88 4.01 11.57
C GLU A 11 -5.92 3.82 10.48
N LEU A 12 -5.62 3.01 9.44
CA LEU A 12 -6.57 2.70 8.38
C LEU A 12 -7.88 2.11 8.93
N LYS A 13 -7.76 1.12 9.83
CA LYS A 13 -8.93 0.52 10.49
C LYS A 13 -9.69 1.53 11.36
N THR A 14 -8.99 2.47 11.97
CA THR A 14 -9.60 3.51 12.81
C THR A 14 -10.35 4.52 11.94
N LYS A 15 -9.70 5.05 10.90
CA LYS A 15 -10.30 5.97 9.94
C LYS A 15 -11.51 5.34 9.25
N ALA A 16 -11.39 4.12 8.74
CA ALA A 16 -12.53 3.44 8.12
C ALA A 16 -13.66 3.18 9.12
N LYS A 17 -13.35 2.82 10.37
CA LYS A 17 -14.37 2.64 11.41
C LYS A 17 -15.16 3.92 11.65
N ASP A 18 -14.48 5.05 11.66
CA ASP A 18 -15.06 6.36 11.91
C ASP A 18 -15.81 6.89 10.67
N GLU A 19 -15.13 6.90 9.52
CA GLU A 19 -15.62 7.46 8.26
C GLU A 19 -16.67 6.58 7.57
N TRP A 20 -16.50 5.25 7.60
CA TRP A 20 -17.38 4.30 6.89
C TRP A 20 -18.34 3.57 7.83
N ASN A 21 -18.31 3.90 9.13
CA ASN A 21 -19.14 3.29 10.16
C ASN A 21 -19.08 1.74 10.16
N VAL A 22 -17.88 1.18 9.94
CA VAL A 22 -17.69 -0.27 9.80
C VAL A 22 -17.44 -0.94 11.15
N SER A 23 -17.98 -2.14 11.31
CA SER A 23 -17.85 -2.89 12.56
C SER A 23 -16.45 -3.50 12.74
N LYS A 24 -16.02 -3.68 14.00
CA LYS A 24 -14.76 -4.38 14.34
C LYS A 24 -14.68 -5.79 13.73
N LYS A 25 -15.82 -6.47 13.54
CA LYS A 25 -15.92 -7.79 12.92
C LYS A 25 -15.47 -7.76 11.45
N GLU A 26 -15.97 -6.78 10.70
CA GLU A 26 -15.61 -6.54 9.30
C GLU A 26 -14.12 -6.25 9.15
N LEU A 27 -13.59 -5.34 9.99
CA LEU A 27 -12.16 -4.99 10.02
C LEU A 27 -11.23 -6.16 10.42
N LYS A 28 -11.78 -7.20 11.06
CA LYS A 28 -11.06 -8.44 11.39
C LYS A 28 -10.92 -9.33 10.17
N ASN A 29 -11.93 -9.37 9.31
CA ASN A 29 -11.95 -10.16 8.07
C ASN A 29 -10.98 -9.62 7.03
N VAL A 30 -10.65 -8.33 7.10
CA VAL A 30 -9.72 -7.70 6.15
C VAL A 30 -8.29 -8.25 6.26
N LYS A 31 -7.88 -8.84 7.40
CA LYS A 31 -6.53 -9.41 7.63
C LYS A 31 -5.32 -8.54 7.27
N GLY A 32 -5.52 -7.26 6.98
CA GLY A 32 -4.47 -6.41 6.46
C GLY A 32 -4.23 -6.60 4.96
N GLU A 33 -5.30 -6.79 4.19
CA GLU A 33 -5.31 -6.84 2.73
C GLU A 33 -6.12 -5.66 2.19
N ILE A 34 -5.54 -4.85 1.30
CA ILE A 34 -6.23 -3.67 0.77
C ILE A 34 -7.42 -4.09 -0.11
N GLU A 35 -7.30 -5.18 -0.86
CA GLU A 35 -8.40 -5.74 -1.68
C GLU A 35 -9.64 -6.06 -0.83
N LYS A 36 -9.45 -6.67 0.34
CA LYS A 36 -10.56 -6.95 1.26
C LYS A 36 -11.19 -5.66 1.81
N PHE A 37 -10.41 -4.58 1.88
CA PHE A 37 -10.88 -3.25 2.24
C PHE A 37 -11.68 -2.61 1.09
N GLU A 38 -11.24 -2.82 -0.15
CA GLU A 38 -11.94 -2.40 -1.36
C GLU A 38 -13.27 -3.14 -1.48
N GLU A 39 -13.31 -4.47 -1.32
CA GLU A 39 -14.54 -5.27 -1.28
C GLU A 39 -15.52 -4.76 -0.21
N LEU A 40 -15.00 -4.43 0.98
CA LEU A 40 -15.80 -3.87 2.06
C LEU A 40 -16.40 -2.51 1.66
N ALA A 41 -15.60 -1.64 1.02
CA ALA A 41 -16.09 -0.36 0.51
C ALA A 41 -17.16 -0.55 -0.59
N GLN A 42 -16.95 -1.51 -1.50
CA GLN A 42 -17.91 -1.87 -2.55
C GLN A 42 -19.24 -2.27 -1.93
N GLU A 43 -19.23 -3.14 -0.92
CA GLU A 43 -20.45 -3.61 -0.26
C GLU A 43 -21.13 -2.49 0.54
N LYS A 44 -20.34 -1.70 1.29
CA LYS A 44 -20.87 -0.63 2.15
C LYS A 44 -21.49 0.51 1.38
N PHE A 45 -20.84 0.93 0.31
CA PHE A 45 -21.25 2.10 -0.48
C PHE A 45 -21.97 1.71 -1.78
N LYS A 46 -22.10 0.40 -2.08
CA LYS A 46 -22.63 -0.12 -3.36
C LYS A 46 -21.92 0.47 -4.57
N LEU A 47 -20.61 0.68 -4.45
CA LEU A 47 -19.76 1.29 -5.44
C LEU A 47 -19.08 0.25 -6.34
N SER A 48 -18.70 0.67 -7.53
CA SER A 48 -17.91 -0.13 -8.46
C SER A 48 -16.52 -0.42 -7.88
N THR A 49 -15.83 -1.47 -8.36
CA THR A 49 -14.45 -1.81 -7.91
C THR A 49 -13.49 -0.62 -7.98
N THR A 50 -13.59 0.17 -9.05
CA THR A 50 -12.79 1.40 -9.24
C THR A 50 -13.09 2.48 -8.21
N GLU A 51 -14.37 2.72 -7.91
CA GLU A 51 -14.80 3.76 -6.97
C GLU A 51 -14.48 3.37 -5.53
N ALA A 52 -14.65 2.10 -5.19
CA ALA A 52 -14.22 1.55 -3.92
C ALA A 52 -12.70 1.67 -3.73
N ARG A 53 -11.92 1.37 -4.78
CA ARG A 53 -10.46 1.57 -4.78
C ARG A 53 -10.10 3.01 -4.50
N GLU A 54 -10.76 3.96 -5.14
CA GLU A 54 -10.60 5.39 -4.89
C GLU A 54 -10.92 5.74 -3.43
N LYS A 55 -12.01 5.19 -2.89
CA LYS A 55 -12.39 5.44 -1.49
C LYS A 55 -11.37 4.88 -0.49
N VAL A 56 -10.90 3.64 -0.66
CA VAL A 56 -9.84 3.11 0.21
C VAL A 56 -8.57 3.92 0.04
N LYS A 57 -8.23 4.29 -1.20
CA LYS A 57 -7.07 5.12 -1.53
C LYS A 57 -7.11 6.47 -0.82
N GLU A 58 -8.28 7.07 -0.69
CA GLU A 58 -8.47 8.31 0.07
C GLU A 58 -8.07 8.16 1.55
N LEU A 59 -8.45 7.06 2.20
CA LEU A 59 -8.13 6.79 3.61
C LEU A 59 -6.63 6.74 3.88
N TYR A 60 -5.84 6.25 2.92
CA TYR A 60 -4.39 6.10 3.04
C TYR A 60 -3.58 7.07 2.17
N LYS A 61 -4.22 8.01 1.46
CA LYS A 61 -3.55 8.94 0.53
C LYS A 61 -2.44 9.73 1.21
N GLU A 62 -2.68 10.17 2.44
CA GLU A 62 -1.70 10.87 3.29
C GLU A 62 -0.50 9.99 3.63
N TYR A 63 -0.69 8.67 3.74
CA TYR A 63 0.37 7.71 4.05
C TYR A 63 1.09 7.18 2.81
N ASP A 64 0.51 7.39 1.63
CA ASP A 64 0.93 6.82 0.36
C ASP A 64 1.82 7.75 -0.47
N GLN A 65 1.82 9.06 -0.17
CA GLN A 65 2.66 10.05 -0.83
C GLN A 65 4.15 9.77 -0.58
N LEU A 66 4.78 9.15 -1.57
CA LEU A 66 6.23 8.99 -1.61
C LEU A 66 6.84 10.21 -2.31
N LYS A 67 7.59 11.02 -1.56
CA LYS A 67 8.38 12.12 -2.12
C LYS A 67 9.83 11.67 -2.30
N TRP A 68 10.25 11.55 -3.55
CA TRP A 68 11.63 11.15 -3.93
C TRP A 68 12.48 12.33 -4.41
N GLU A 69 12.11 13.57 -4.06
CA GLU A 69 12.67 14.81 -4.61
C GLU A 69 14.21 14.76 -4.72
N GLY A 70 14.71 14.77 -5.96
CA GLY A 70 16.14 14.78 -6.30
C GLY A 70 16.91 13.45 -6.15
N ARG A 71 16.27 12.34 -5.76
CA ARG A 71 16.91 11.02 -5.58
C ARG A 71 16.27 9.89 -6.39
N GLU A 72 15.36 10.21 -7.32
CA GLU A 72 14.60 9.21 -8.08
C GLU A 72 15.49 8.16 -8.78
N GLU A 73 16.59 8.57 -9.42
CA GLU A 73 17.50 7.64 -10.11
C GLU A 73 18.22 6.68 -9.14
N LEU A 74 18.64 7.18 -7.98
CA LEU A 74 19.28 6.37 -6.94
C LEU A 74 18.29 5.39 -6.32
N VAL A 75 17.07 5.87 -6.06
CA VAL A 75 15.97 5.07 -5.51
C VAL A 75 15.57 3.98 -6.51
N LYS A 76 15.47 4.31 -7.82
CA LYS A 76 15.25 3.35 -8.90
C LYS A 76 16.34 2.28 -8.94
N GLY A 77 17.61 2.67 -8.91
CA GLY A 77 18.72 1.72 -8.91
C GLY A 77 18.70 0.76 -7.72
N LYS A 78 18.40 1.26 -6.53
CA LYS A 78 18.23 0.43 -5.32
C LYS A 78 17.01 -0.50 -5.39
N ALA A 79 15.92 -0.04 -6.01
CA ALA A 79 14.75 -0.88 -6.23
C ALA A 79 15.04 -2.01 -7.20
N GLN A 80 15.71 -1.73 -8.32
CA GLN A 80 16.13 -2.75 -9.28
C GLN A 80 17.13 -3.75 -8.67
N ALA A 81 17.98 -3.30 -7.73
CA ALA A 81 18.89 -4.18 -7.00
C ALA A 81 18.17 -5.14 -6.03
N MET A 82 17.10 -4.68 -5.36
CA MET A 82 16.30 -5.55 -4.47
C MET A 82 15.29 -6.41 -5.22
N TRP A 83 14.72 -5.86 -6.29
CA TRP A 83 13.68 -6.48 -7.09
C TRP A 83 14.14 -6.47 -8.54
N SER A 84 14.89 -7.50 -8.94
CA SER A 84 15.44 -7.65 -10.29
C SER A 84 14.38 -7.63 -11.40
N ASN A 85 13.11 -7.87 -11.06
CA ASN A 85 11.99 -7.83 -11.98
C ASN A 85 11.40 -6.42 -12.21
N ILE A 86 11.82 -5.39 -11.45
CA ILE A 86 11.32 -4.03 -11.65
C ILE A 86 11.94 -3.43 -12.92
N THR A 87 11.12 -3.27 -13.95
CA THR A 87 11.50 -2.55 -15.18
C THR A 87 11.45 -1.04 -14.97
N GLY A 88 12.12 -0.29 -15.84
CA GLY A 88 12.04 1.17 -15.85
C GLY A 88 10.60 1.70 -15.96
N ASP A 89 9.80 1.12 -16.85
CA ASP A 89 8.38 1.46 -17.02
C ASP A 89 7.52 1.11 -15.79
N ASP A 90 7.78 -0.03 -15.14
CA ASP A 90 7.09 -0.42 -13.92
C ASP A 90 7.42 0.55 -12.79
N TRP A 91 8.70 0.92 -12.67
CA TRP A 91 9.17 1.94 -11.74
C TRP A 91 8.41 3.25 -11.93
N GLU A 92 8.19 3.70 -13.16
CA GLU A 92 7.45 4.95 -13.42
C GLU A 92 5.99 4.92 -12.96
N LYS A 93 5.37 3.74 -12.99
CA LYS A 93 3.99 3.56 -12.52
C LYS A 93 3.89 3.49 -10.99
N ILE A 94 4.93 2.97 -10.32
CA ILE A 94 4.93 2.77 -8.87
C ILE A 94 5.68 3.86 -8.09
N LYS A 95 6.56 4.64 -8.73
CA LYS A 95 7.26 5.78 -8.13
C LYS A 95 6.23 6.86 -7.77
N GLY A 96 5.94 6.99 -6.48
CA GLY A 96 4.99 8.00 -5.99
C GLY A 96 3.81 7.45 -5.20
N SER A 97 3.61 6.13 -5.19
CA SER A 97 2.59 5.48 -4.36
C SER A 97 3.13 4.21 -3.72
N LYS A 98 3.18 4.19 -2.38
CA LYS A 98 3.52 3.00 -1.59
C LYS A 98 2.63 1.81 -1.95
N THR A 99 1.36 2.06 -2.20
CA THR A 99 0.36 1.04 -2.46
C THR A 99 0.52 0.44 -3.85
N GLN A 100 0.82 1.27 -4.87
CA GLN A 100 1.20 0.74 -6.18
C GLN A 100 2.46 -0.13 -6.08
N PHE A 101 3.43 0.29 -5.27
CA PHE A 101 4.66 -0.46 -5.04
C PHE A 101 4.41 -1.82 -4.37
N VAL A 102 3.63 -1.82 -3.30
CA VAL A 102 3.26 -3.03 -2.54
C VAL A 102 2.41 -3.96 -3.40
N GLY A 103 1.46 -3.42 -4.16
CA GLY A 103 0.63 -4.17 -5.10
C GLY A 103 1.49 -4.85 -6.16
N TYR A 104 2.41 -4.11 -6.77
CA TYR A 104 3.36 -4.64 -7.74
C TYR A 104 4.22 -5.77 -7.15
N ILE A 105 4.78 -5.59 -5.95
CA ILE A 105 5.57 -6.65 -5.29
C ILE A 105 4.70 -7.88 -5.00
N LYS A 106 3.47 -7.69 -4.55
CA LYS A 106 2.51 -8.77 -4.32
C LYS A 106 2.22 -9.54 -5.61
N GLU A 107 1.93 -8.86 -6.71
CA GLU A 107 1.60 -9.47 -8.00
C GLU A 107 2.82 -10.16 -8.65
N GLN A 108 3.99 -9.51 -8.65
CA GLN A 108 5.19 -10.02 -9.29
C GLN A 108 5.89 -11.14 -8.51
N TYR A 109 5.89 -11.04 -7.18
CA TYR A 109 6.61 -11.99 -6.32
C TYR A 109 5.67 -12.94 -5.57
N GLY A 110 4.37 -12.87 -5.81
CA GLY A 110 3.36 -13.71 -5.14
C GLY A 110 3.34 -13.53 -3.61
N LYS A 111 3.75 -12.36 -3.11
CA LYS A 111 3.92 -12.11 -1.67
C LYS A 111 2.62 -11.65 -1.02
N SER A 112 2.43 -11.98 0.25
CA SER A 112 1.30 -11.43 1.01
C SER A 112 1.43 -9.92 1.15
N GLN A 113 0.31 -9.21 1.29
CA GLN A 113 0.29 -7.74 1.50
C GLN A 113 1.25 -7.31 2.62
N GLN A 114 1.28 -8.05 3.72
CA GLN A 114 2.19 -7.79 4.84
C GLN A 114 3.67 -7.98 4.49
N GLU A 115 3.99 -8.97 3.67
CA GLU A 115 5.36 -9.23 3.23
C GLU A 115 5.85 -8.17 2.25
N ALA A 116 5.00 -7.82 1.27
CA ALA A 116 5.28 -6.73 0.34
C ALA A 116 5.45 -5.39 1.08
N LEU A 117 4.62 -5.10 2.09
CA LEU A 117 4.79 -3.92 2.95
C LEU A 117 6.11 -3.94 3.74
N LYS A 118 6.52 -5.11 4.25
CA LYS A 118 7.80 -5.26 4.98
C LYS A 118 9.00 -5.04 4.07
N GLU A 119 8.96 -5.59 2.86
CA GLU A 119 9.98 -5.41 1.82
C GLU A 119 10.10 -3.93 1.42
N PHE A 120 8.96 -3.29 1.19
CA PHE A 120 8.90 -1.88 0.86
C PHE A 120 9.47 -1.00 2.00
N ASP A 121 9.10 -1.28 3.25
CA ASP A 121 9.63 -0.57 4.43
C ASP A 121 11.17 -0.75 4.58
N LYS A 122 11.69 -1.96 4.29
CA LYS A 122 13.14 -2.18 4.22
C LYS A 122 13.80 -1.31 3.14
N PHE A 123 13.17 -1.20 1.97
CA PHE A 123 13.65 -0.34 0.90
C PHE A 123 13.67 1.14 1.29
N LEU A 124 12.59 1.64 1.91
CA LEU A 124 12.52 3.00 2.47
C LEU A 124 13.69 3.28 3.43
N LYS A 125 14.05 2.29 4.25
CA LYS A 125 15.17 2.42 5.18
C LYS A 125 16.53 2.44 4.46
N ASN A 126 16.67 1.62 3.42
CA ASN A 126 17.92 1.53 2.65
C ASN A 126 18.23 2.84 1.91
N ILE A 127 17.22 3.53 1.39
CA ILE A 127 17.37 4.80 0.65
C ILE A 127 17.45 6.04 1.55
N SER A 128 16.94 5.95 2.78
CA SER A 128 17.02 7.02 3.80
C SER A 128 18.33 7.01 4.59
N THR A 129 19.19 6.01 4.38
CA THR A 129 20.55 5.90 4.95
C THR A 129 21.56 6.37 3.92
#